data_AF-A0A1G0WR08-F1
#
_entry.id   AF-A0A1G0WR08-F1
#
_cell.length_a   1.000
_cell.length_b   1.000
_cell.length_c   1.000
_cell.angle_alpha   90.00
_cell.angle_beta   90.00
_cell.angle_gamma   90.00
#
_symmetry.space_group_name_H-M   'P 1'
#
loop_
_entity.id
_entity.type
_entity.pdbx_description
1 polymer ?
#
loop_
_entity_poly.entity_id
_entity_poly.type
_entity_poly.pdbx_seq_one_letter_code
_entity_poly.pdbx_strand_id
1 'polypeptide(L)' 'MIVLGGGVVEAMGNFMLPKIKESFSKYVMKDSTKGLKIVVSHLADDAALYGGIALAEEFLKVRV' A
#
# COMPACT_ATOMS: atom_id res chain seq x y z
N MET A 1 6.54 -3.29 4.81
CA MET A 1 6.19 -2.51 3.60
C MET A 1 4.95 -1.71 3.92
N ILE A 2 4.87 -0.46 3.48
CA ILE A 2 3.68 0.38 3.59
C ILE A 2 3.18 0.66 2.17
N VAL A 3 1.92 0.32 1.91
CA VAL A 3 1.26 0.56 0.63
C VAL A 3 0.23 1.67 0.83
N LEU A 4 0.32 2.71 0.01
CA LEU A 4 -0.57 3.85 0.03
C LEU A 4 -1.55 3.72 -1.14
N GLY A 5 -2.84 3.59 -0.82
CA GLY A 5 -3.94 3.55 -1.79
C GLY A 5 -4.86 4.77 -1.67
N GLY A 6 -5.94 4.75 -2.46
CA GLY A 6 -6.97 5.79 -2.49
C GLY A 6 -6.70 6.89 -3.53
N GLY A 7 -7.79 7.56 -3.95
CA GLY A 7 -7.78 8.42 -5.13
C GLY A 7 -6.79 9.59 -5.11
N VAL A 8 -6.46 10.13 -3.93
CA VAL A 8 -5.46 11.21 -3.82
C VAL A 8 -4.05 10.72 -4.18
N VAL A 9 -3.69 9.52 -3.72
CA VAL A 9 -2.38 8.93 -3.99
C VAL A 9 -2.32 8.39 -5.41
N GLU A 10 -3.45 7.95 -5.97
CA GLU A 10 -3.56 7.58 -7.38
C GLU A 10 -3.33 8.81 -8.29
N ALA A 11 -4.05 9.91 -8.04
CA ALA A 11 -3.98 11.10 -8.88
C ALA A 11 -2.67 11.90 -8.70
N MET A 12 -2.11 11.93 -7.48
CA MET A 12 -0.98 12.81 -7.13
C MET A 12 0.18 12.08 -6.46
N GLY A 13 0.30 10.76 -6.63
CA GLY A 13 1.30 9.93 -5.95
C GLY A 13 2.73 10.43 -6.09
N ASN A 14 3.13 10.87 -7.29
CA ASN A 14 4.47 11.40 -7.54
C ASN A 14 4.80 12.66 -6.74
N PHE A 15 3.79 13.51 -6.50
CA PHE A 15 3.93 14.73 -5.72
C PHE A 15 3.82 14.48 -4.21
N MET A 16 2.91 13.58 -3.81
CA MET A 16 2.63 13.29 -2.41
C MET A 16 3.66 12.38 -1.76
N LEU A 17 4.19 11.39 -2.49
CA LEU A 17 5.09 10.38 -1.94
C LEU A 17 6.38 10.97 -1.31
N PRO A 18 7.07 11.96 -1.91
CA PRO A 18 8.21 12.61 -1.26
C PRO A 18 7.84 13.28 0.08
N LYS A 19 6.72 14.01 0.13
CA LYS A 19 6.23 14.69 1.34
C LYS A 19 5.86 13.72 2.45
N ILE A 20 5.25 12.60 2.08
CA ILE A 20 4.90 11.53 3.02
C ILE A 20 6.17 10.89 3.58
N LYS A 21 7.17 10.60 2.74
CA LYS A 21 8.45 10.04 3.19
C LYS A 21 9.21 10.98 4.13
N GLU A 22 9.23 12.28 3.82
CA GLU A 22 9.82 13.30 4.69
C GLU A 22 9.14 13.32 6.06
N SER A 23 7.81 13.44 6.10
CA SER A 23 7.04 13.43 7.34
C SER A 23 7.26 12.13 8.12
N PHE A 24 7.18 10.98 7.45
CA PHE A 24 7.42 9.67 8.07
C PHE A 24 8.79 9.61 8.76
N SER A 25 9.85 10.03 8.06
CA SER A 25 11.22 10.02 8.60
C SER A 25 11.41 10.92 9.83
N LYS A 26 10.61 11.98 9.97
CA LYS A 26 10.68 12.92 11.08
C LYS A 26 10.14 12.33 12.39
N TYR A 27 9.15 11.46 12.31
CA TYR A 27 8.40 10.98 13.48
C TYR A 27 8.70 9.51 13.85
N VAL A 28 9.32 8.76 12.95
CA VAL A 28 9.62 7.34 13.15
C VAL A 28 10.93 7.13 13.92
N MET A 29 10.99 6.07 14.72
CA MET A 29 12.25 5.60 15.31
C MET A 29 13.17 5.07 14.19
N LYS A 30 14.39 5.62 14.09
CA LYS A 30 15.31 5.40 12.96
C LYS A 30 15.51 3.91 12.63
N ASP A 31 15.79 3.08 13.63
CA ASP A 31 16.07 1.65 13.40
C ASP A 31 14.87 0.86 12.89
N SER A 32 13.65 1.30 13.21
CA SER A 32 12.40 0.68 12.70
C SER A 32 12.20 0.88 11.20
N THR A 33 12.96 1.77 10.56
CA THR A 33 12.84 2.05 9.13
C THR A 33 13.80 1.23 8.25
N LYS A 34 14.71 0.46 8.85
CA LYS A 34 15.71 -0.29 8.11
C LYS A 34 15.04 -1.28 7.16
N GLY A 35 15.22 -1.07 5.85
CA GLY A 35 14.62 -1.91 4.80
C GLY A 35 13.14 -1.63 4.51
N LEU A 36 12.53 -0.63 5.15
CA LEU A 36 11.13 -0.28 4.92
C LEU A 36 10.93 0.42 3.57
N LYS A 37 9.99 -0.10 2.77
CA LYS A 37 9.53 0.54 1.53
C LYS A 37 8.15 1.17 1.75
N ILE A 38 8.00 2.42 1.35
CA ILE A 38 6.72 3.13 1.22
C ILE A 38 6.45 3.30 -0.28
N VAL A 39 5.36 2.70 -0.75
CA VAL A 39 4.99 2.62 -2.18
C VAL A 39 3.53 3.02 -2.41
N VAL A 40 3.20 3.34 -3.65
CA VAL A 40 1.82 3.58 -4.10
C VAL A 40 1.22 2.27 -4.61
N SER A 41 -0.06 2.03 -4.33
CA SER A 41 -0.81 0.89 -4.86
C SER A 41 -0.98 1.01 -6.37
N HIS A 42 -0.85 -0.12 -7.09
CA HIS A 42 -1.14 -0.20 -8.53
C HIS A 42 -2.51 -0.80 -8.85
N LEU A 43 -3.20 -1.36 -7.84
CA LEU A 43 -4.47 -2.05 -8.04
C LEU A 43 -5.69 -1.12 -7.97
N ALA A 44 -5.51 0.14 -7.55
CA ALA A 44 -6.59 1.12 -7.41
C ALA A 44 -7.85 0.49 -6.75
N ASP A 45 -9.00 0.64 -7.40
CA ASP A 45 -10.29 0.11 -6.94
C ASP A 45 -10.43 -1.42 -7.11
N ASP A 46 -9.60 -2.04 -7.95
CA ASP A 46 -9.59 -3.51 -8.13
C ASP A 46 -8.96 -4.24 -6.94
N ALA A 47 -8.26 -3.52 -6.04
CA ALA A 47 -7.64 -4.12 -4.85
C ALA A 47 -8.64 -4.92 -4.00
N ALA A 48 -9.88 -4.43 -3.88
CA ALA A 48 -10.93 -5.11 -3.14
C ALA A 48 -11.37 -6.42 -3.81
N LEU A 49 -11.43 -6.44 -5.14
CA LEU A 49 -11.80 -7.64 -5.91
C LEU A 49 -10.74 -8.73 -5.75
N TYR A 50 -9.46 -8.40 -5.96
CA TYR A 50 -8.36 -9.35 -5.78
C TYR A 50 -8.26 -9.86 -4.34
N GLY A 51 -8.48 -9.00 -3.35
CA GLY A 51 -8.54 -9.41 -1.95
C GLY A 51 -9.70 -10.37 -1.66
N GLY A 52 -10.88 -10.11 -2.24
CA GLY A 52 -12.05 -10.98 -2.14
C GLY A 52 -11.82 -12.35 -2.77
N ILE A 53 -11.20 -12.41 -3.95
CA ILE A 53 -10.82 -13.68 -4.60
C ILE A 53 -9.88 -14.46 -3.69
N ALA A 54 -8.80 -13.83 -3.20
CA ALA A 54 -7.83 -14.49 -2.32
C ALA A 54 -8.50 -15.07 -1.05
N LEU A 55 -9.42 -14.32 -0.44
CA LEU A 55 -10.17 -14.79 0.74
C LEU A 55 -11.11 -15.95 0.40
N ALA A 56 -11.79 -15.92 -0.74
CA ALA A 56 -12.67 -17.00 -1.18
C ALA A 56 -11.89 -18.29 -1.45
N GLU A 57 -10.74 -18.19 -2.12
CA GLU A 57 -9.83 -19.32 -2.34
C GLU A 57 -9.34 -19.92 -1.02
N GLU A 58 -8.94 -19.07 -0.06
CA GLU A 58 -8.49 -19.49 1.27
C GLU A 58 -9.58 -20.23 2.05
N PHE A 59 -10.80 -19.67 2.11
CA PHE A 59 -11.87 -20.21 2.95
C PHE A 59 -12.62 -21.39 2.33
N LEU A 60 -12.78 -21.41 1.00
CA LEU A 60 -13.50 -22.48 0.31
C LEU A 60 -12.58 -23.60 -0.20
N LYS A 61 -11.25 -23.41 -0.11
CA LYS A 61 -10.23 -24.32 -0.65
C LYS A 61 -10.42 -24.61 -2.14
N VAL A 62 -10.80 -23.57 -2.88
CA VAL A 62 -10.98 -23.60 -4.34
C VAL A 62 -9.92 -22.72 -4.99
N ARG A 63 -9.81 -22.81 -6.32
CA ARG A 63 -8.98 -21.90 -7.13
C ARG A 63 -9.85 -21.31 -8.22
N VAL A 64 -9.90 -19.98 -8.30
CA VAL A 64 -10.76 -19.22 -9.22
C VAL A 64 -9.96 -18.71 -10.41
#